data_AF-A0A0D2ZV38-F1
#
_entry.id   AF-A0A0D2ZV38-F1
#
_cell.length_a   1.000
_cell.length_b   1.000
_cell.length_c   1.000
_cell.angle_alpha   90.00
_cell.angle_beta   90.00
_cell.angle_gamma   90.00
#
_symmetry.space_group_name_H-M   'P 1'
#
loop_
_entity.id
_entity.type
_entity.pdbx_description
1 polymer ?
#
loop_
_entity_poly.entity_id
_entity_poly.type
_entity_poly.pdbx_seq_one_letter_code
_entity_poly.pdbx_strand_id
1 'polypeptide(L)'
;EDAHRPVDCDTVSKWIFKNNDESENTTWILTNTKPCPKCKRQIEKNQGCSHMTCSAPCHFEFCWICLRAFPCPGDCNKFKVDNEAENKREMAKADMYRYMHYYERWASNQSSRLTAKRDLEKLQSVQLKQLNDKQDTPETQLQFIVDAWRQIIECRRVLKWTFAYGYYLPQHEHAKKQFFEYLQGEAQVGLERLHYCAEVEFRQFVSETGDPSKDFNDFRMKLTGLTRVTKTYFENLVEALENGLADVEQMRAK
;
A
#
# COMPACT_ATOMS: atom_id res chain seq x y z
N GLU A 1 -5.72 -21.17 5.34
CA GLU A 1 -5.43 -20.19 4.26
C GLU A 1 -5.60 -18.78 4.81
N ASP A 2 -4.85 -17.81 4.31
CA ASP A 2 -5.00 -16.38 4.68
C ASP A 2 -6.20 -15.79 3.94
N ALA A 3 -6.94 -14.87 4.57
CA ALA A 3 -8.13 -14.29 3.96
C ALA A 3 -7.77 -13.56 2.66
N HIS A 4 -8.51 -13.82 1.58
CA HIS A 4 -8.24 -13.30 0.25
C HIS A 4 -9.37 -12.48 -0.38
N ARG A 5 -10.40 -12.10 0.40
CA ARG A 5 -11.35 -11.06 0.00
C ARG A 5 -10.59 -9.80 -0.45
N PRO A 6 -10.81 -9.25 -1.66
CA PRO A 6 -12.03 -9.39 -2.49
C PRO A 6 -11.98 -10.44 -3.61
N VAL A 7 -10.94 -11.27 -3.72
CA VAL A 7 -10.84 -12.24 -4.83
C VAL A 7 -11.36 -13.63 -4.44
N ASP A 8 -11.87 -14.37 -5.43
CA ASP A 8 -12.27 -15.77 -5.30
C ASP A 8 -11.06 -16.72 -5.21
N CYS A 9 -11.31 -17.97 -4.78
CA CYS A 9 -10.27 -18.98 -4.61
C CYS A 9 -9.58 -19.39 -5.92
N ASP A 10 -10.26 -19.30 -7.07
CA ASP A 10 -9.67 -19.67 -8.36
C ASP A 10 -8.63 -18.63 -8.77
N THR A 11 -8.95 -17.34 -8.60
CA THR A 11 -8.02 -16.22 -8.83
C THR A 11 -6.78 -16.36 -7.93
N VAL A 12 -6.97 -16.71 -6.65
CA VAL A 12 -5.84 -16.98 -5.73
C VAL A 12 -4.99 -18.14 -6.24
N SER A 13 -5.62 -19.26 -6.59
CA SER A 13 -4.92 -20.47 -7.02
C SER A 13 -4.11 -20.20 -8.29
N LYS A 14 -4.68 -19.49 -9.27
CA LYS A 14 -3.99 -19.06 -10.49
C LYS A 14 -2.80 -18.17 -10.18
N TRP A 15 -2.97 -17.18 -9.29
CA TRP A 15 -1.90 -16.25 -8.93
C TRP A 15 -0.74 -16.95 -8.22
N ILE A 16 -1.03 -17.82 -7.24
CA ILE A 16 -0.01 -18.58 -6.52
C ILE A 16 0.72 -19.55 -7.45
N PHE A 17 0.00 -20.27 -8.31
CA PHE A 17 0.61 -21.14 -9.31
C PHE A 17 1.56 -20.36 -10.21
N LYS A 18 1.12 -19.21 -10.74
CA LYS A 18 1.97 -18.35 -11.57
C LYS A 18 3.22 -17.88 -10.83
N ASN A 19 3.10 -17.48 -9.56
CA ASN A 19 4.26 -17.04 -8.78
C ASN A 19 5.29 -18.15 -8.55
N ASN A 20 4.83 -19.41 -8.43
CA ASN A 20 5.72 -20.56 -8.29
C ASN A 20 6.43 -20.89 -9.61
N ASP A 21 5.71 -20.83 -10.73
CA ASP A 21 6.25 -21.04 -12.08
C ASP A 21 7.29 -19.97 -12.45
N GLU A 22 7.04 -18.72 -12.07
CA GLU A 22 7.93 -17.57 -12.33
C GLU A 22 8.98 -17.36 -11.21
N SER A 23 9.16 -18.33 -10.31
CA SER A 23 10.00 -18.17 -9.10
C SER A 23 11.49 -17.95 -9.41
N GLU A 24 11.99 -18.49 -10.53
CA GLU A 24 13.36 -18.25 -11.02
C GLU A 24 13.54 -16.79 -11.47
N ASN A 25 12.53 -16.18 -12.11
CA ASN A 25 12.51 -14.76 -12.47
C ASN A 25 12.31 -13.85 -11.23
N THR A 26 11.63 -14.36 -10.20
CA THR A 26 11.23 -13.64 -8.99
C THR A 26 12.41 -13.24 -8.09
N THR A 27 13.47 -14.05 -8.05
CA THR A 27 14.67 -13.78 -7.23
C THR A 27 15.45 -12.55 -7.73
N TRP A 28 15.45 -12.32 -9.04
CA TRP A 28 16.06 -11.12 -9.64
C TRP A 28 15.23 -9.84 -9.39
N ILE A 29 13.90 -9.99 -9.22
CA ILE A 29 12.93 -8.90 -9.08
C ILE A 29 12.86 -8.35 -7.64
N LEU A 30 12.97 -9.20 -6.62
CA LEU A 30 12.85 -8.82 -5.20
C LEU A 30 14.18 -8.36 -4.58
N THR A 31 14.85 -7.41 -5.22
CA THR A 31 15.98 -6.77 -4.52
C THR A 31 15.40 -5.90 -3.40
N ASN A 32 15.70 -6.25 -2.13
CA ASN A 32 15.29 -5.46 -0.95
C ASN A 32 15.94 -4.08 -0.89
N THR A 33 16.88 -3.82 -1.80
CA THR A 33 17.54 -2.55 -2.02
C THR A 33 17.11 -1.94 -3.35
N LYS A 34 16.82 -0.63 -3.34
CA LYS A 34 16.57 0.17 -4.54
C LYS A 34 17.44 1.43 -4.49
N PRO A 35 17.95 1.93 -5.63
CA PRO A 35 18.72 3.17 -5.64
C PRO A 35 17.81 4.39 -5.45
N CYS A 36 18.26 5.36 -4.65
CA CYS A 36 17.61 6.65 -4.52
C CYS A 36 17.45 7.30 -5.91
N PRO A 37 16.26 7.75 -6.31
CA PRO A 37 16.06 8.33 -7.64
C PRO A 37 16.90 9.59 -7.89
N LYS A 38 17.22 10.36 -6.84
CA LYS A 38 18.02 11.60 -6.90
C LYS A 38 19.53 11.35 -6.86
N CYS A 39 20.04 10.63 -5.86
CA CYS A 39 21.49 10.49 -5.64
C CYS A 39 22.06 9.09 -5.95
N LYS A 40 21.20 8.14 -6.37
CA LYS A 40 21.55 6.75 -6.72
C LYS A 40 22.12 5.88 -5.60
N ARG A 41 22.23 6.39 -4.37
CA ARG A 41 22.60 5.61 -3.18
C ARG A 41 21.62 4.45 -2.98
N GLN A 42 22.13 3.25 -2.72
CA GLN A 42 21.31 2.08 -2.40
C GLN A 42 20.58 2.30 -1.06
N ILE A 43 19.27 2.06 -1.04
CA ILE A 43 18.40 2.18 0.14
C ILE A 43 17.72 0.84 0.35
N GLU A 44 17.74 0.34 1.58
CA GLU A 44 16.96 -0.83 2.01
C GLU A 44 15.61 -0.38 2.59
N LYS A 45 14.53 -1.10 2.24
CA LYS A 45 13.21 -0.80 2.84
C LYS A 45 13.14 -1.36 4.26
N ASN A 46 13.21 -0.48 5.25
CA ASN A 46 13.12 -0.82 6.66
C ASN A 46 11.84 -0.30 7.36
N GLN A 47 10.92 0.32 6.62
CA GLN A 47 9.64 0.84 7.13
C GLN A 47 8.45 0.16 6.45
N GLY A 48 7.28 0.26 7.09
CA GLY A 48 6.02 -0.24 6.55
C GLY A 48 5.44 0.67 5.47
N CYS A 49 5.53 2.00 5.62
CA CYS A 49 5.00 2.96 4.64
C CYS A 49 5.79 2.93 3.32
N SER A 50 5.11 3.22 2.21
CA SER A 50 5.78 3.34 0.91
C SER A 50 6.49 4.69 0.74
N HIS A 51 6.27 5.66 1.63
CA HIS A 51 7.02 6.92 1.68
C HIS A 51 8.40 6.69 2.29
N MET A 52 9.43 7.09 1.54
CA MET A 52 10.83 6.92 1.94
C MET A 52 11.57 8.23 1.84
N THR A 53 12.42 8.51 2.83
CA THR A 53 13.30 9.67 2.85
C THR A 53 14.75 9.21 2.77
N CYS A 54 15.48 9.65 1.74
CA CYS A 54 16.90 9.33 1.60
C CYS A 54 17.71 9.98 2.72
N SER A 55 18.62 9.22 3.34
CA SER A 55 19.48 9.74 4.42
C SER A 55 20.40 10.89 3.98
N ALA A 56 20.92 11.62 4.96
CA ALA A 56 21.83 12.75 4.75
C ALA A 56 23.01 12.38 3.83
N PRO A 57 23.47 13.29 2.96
CA PRO A 57 23.03 14.68 2.81
C PRO A 57 21.87 14.87 1.81
N CYS A 58 21.21 13.81 1.33
CA CYS A 58 20.29 13.91 0.19
C CYS A 58 18.88 14.39 0.55
N HIS A 59 18.30 13.84 1.64
CA HIS A 59 16.97 14.17 2.17
C HIS A 59 15.82 14.11 1.14
N PHE A 60 16.01 13.43 0.00
CA PHE A 60 14.96 13.32 -1.02
C PHE A 60 13.88 12.35 -0.59
N GLU A 61 12.63 12.80 -0.70
CA GLU A 61 11.45 12.00 -0.37
C GLU A 61 10.81 11.40 -1.63
N PHE A 62 10.55 10.10 -1.60
CA PHE A 62 10.05 9.36 -2.76
C PHE A 62 9.17 8.18 -2.37
N CYS A 63 8.42 7.66 -3.34
CA CYS A 63 7.62 6.44 -3.19
C CYS A 63 8.47 5.21 -3.53
N TRP A 64 8.54 4.22 -2.63
CA TRP A 64 9.29 2.97 -2.82
C TRP A 64 8.82 2.14 -4.02
N ILE A 65 7.52 2.24 -4.36
CA ILE A 65 6.92 1.47 -5.45
C ILE A 65 7.35 2.03 -6.81
N CYS A 66 7.18 3.34 -7.03
CA CYS A 66 7.36 3.95 -8.34
C CYS A 66 8.62 4.83 -8.47
N LEU A 67 9.38 4.99 -7.39
CA LEU A 67 10.61 5.80 -7.31
C LEU A 67 10.45 7.27 -7.74
N ARG A 68 9.23 7.80 -7.73
CA ARG A 68 8.92 9.22 -7.99
C ARG A 68 8.87 10.02 -6.69
N ALA A 69 9.03 11.34 -6.82
CA ALA A 69 8.93 12.28 -5.72
C ALA A 69 7.62 12.10 -4.93
N PHE A 70 7.71 12.26 -3.61
CA PHE A 70 6.54 12.26 -2.73
C PHE A 70 6.03 13.71 -2.48
N PRO A 71 4.70 13.94 -2.38
CA PRO A 71 3.61 12.99 -2.59
C PRO A 71 3.52 12.55 -4.05
N CYS A 72 3.30 11.25 -4.25
CA CYS A 72 3.17 10.69 -5.60
C CYS A 72 1.82 11.11 -6.21
N PRO A 73 1.72 11.42 -7.53
CA PRO A 73 0.49 11.86 -8.19
C PRO A 73 -0.70 10.89 -8.21
N GLY A 74 -0.63 9.75 -7.51
CA GLY A 74 -1.71 8.78 -7.39
C GLY A 74 -1.79 7.71 -8.50
N ASP A 75 -1.10 7.86 -9.63
CA ASP A 75 -1.14 6.89 -10.75
C ASP A 75 -0.11 5.75 -10.62
N CYS A 76 0.47 5.52 -9.44
CA CYS A 76 1.52 4.52 -9.25
C CYS A 76 1.03 3.07 -9.29
N ASN A 77 -0.29 2.85 -9.25
CA ASN A 77 -0.91 1.53 -9.36
C ASN A 77 -1.13 1.08 -10.81
N LYS A 78 -1.29 2.02 -11.76
CA LYS A 78 -1.62 1.75 -13.16
C LYS A 78 -0.44 1.12 -13.91
N PHE A 79 -0.70 0.05 -14.65
CA PHE A 79 0.27 -0.53 -15.57
C PHE A 79 0.19 0.18 -16.93
N LYS A 80 1.31 0.70 -17.41
CA LYS A 80 1.41 1.37 -18.73
C LYS A 80 2.15 0.43 -19.67
N VAL A 81 1.48 -0.01 -20.74
CA VAL A 81 2.09 -0.77 -21.84
C VAL A 81 2.60 0.24 -22.86
N ASP A 82 3.81 0.02 -23.36
CA ASP A 82 4.29 0.73 -24.55
C ASP A 82 3.67 0.04 -25.78
N ASN A 83 2.88 0.78 -26.56
CA ASN A 83 2.01 0.21 -27.60
C ASN A 83 2.74 -0.24 -28.87
N GLU A 84 4.08 -0.12 -28.92
CA GLU A 84 4.90 -0.42 -30.10
C GLU A 84 5.34 -1.89 -30.21
N ALA A 85 4.87 -2.78 -29.34
CA ALA A 85 5.28 -4.18 -29.31
C ALA A 85 4.65 -5.02 -30.44
N GLU A 86 5.23 -4.98 -31.64
CA GLU A 86 4.71 -5.73 -32.81
C GLU A 86 5.29 -7.15 -32.93
N ASN A 87 6.45 -7.45 -32.33
CA ASN A 87 7.10 -8.76 -32.48
C ASN A 87 6.92 -9.68 -31.25
N LYS A 88 6.97 -11.00 -31.46
CA LYS A 88 6.79 -12.02 -30.40
C LYS A 88 7.75 -11.86 -29.22
N ARG A 89 8.96 -11.34 -29.44
CA ARG A 89 9.96 -11.11 -28.37
C ARG A 89 9.56 -9.92 -27.50
N GLU A 90 9.01 -8.87 -28.09
CA GLU A 90 8.47 -7.72 -27.38
C GLU A 90 7.18 -8.07 -26.65
N MET A 91 6.30 -8.91 -27.22
CA MET A 91 5.12 -9.42 -26.54
C MET A 91 5.49 -10.24 -25.29
N ALA A 92 6.44 -11.17 -25.40
CA ALA A 92 6.94 -11.94 -24.26
C ALA A 92 7.56 -11.05 -23.17
N LYS A 93 8.28 -9.99 -23.56
CA LYS A 93 8.78 -8.97 -22.64
C LYS A 93 7.64 -8.18 -21.99
N ALA A 94 6.62 -7.78 -22.75
CA ALA A 94 5.47 -7.03 -22.25
C ALA A 94 4.68 -7.83 -21.19
N ASP A 95 4.48 -9.13 -21.43
CA ASP A 95 3.84 -10.03 -20.47
C ASP A 95 4.69 -10.21 -19.20
N MET A 96 6.01 -10.34 -19.34
CA MET A 96 6.94 -10.37 -18.21
C MET A 96 6.89 -9.07 -17.40
N TYR A 97 6.93 -7.90 -18.05
CA TYR A 97 6.85 -6.60 -17.39
C TYR A 97 5.50 -6.38 -16.69
N ARG A 98 4.41 -6.85 -17.31
CA ARG A 98 3.08 -6.84 -16.69
C ARG A 98 3.08 -7.69 -15.43
N TYR A 99 3.55 -8.93 -15.51
CA TYR A 99 3.65 -9.79 -14.33
C TYR A 99 4.48 -9.12 -13.24
N MET A 100 5.67 -8.61 -13.56
CA MET A 100 6.56 -7.92 -12.62
C MET A 100 5.88 -6.73 -11.94
N HIS A 101 5.14 -5.90 -12.70
CA HIS A 101 4.40 -4.76 -12.15
C HIS A 101 3.40 -5.16 -11.05
N TYR A 102 2.58 -6.19 -11.32
CA TYR A 102 1.58 -6.66 -10.37
C TYR A 102 2.22 -7.43 -9.22
N TYR A 103 3.24 -8.24 -9.50
CA TYR A 103 3.98 -9.02 -8.51
C TYR A 103 4.67 -8.14 -7.48
N GLU A 104 5.43 -7.12 -7.90
CA GLU A 104 6.14 -6.21 -6.98
C GLU A 104 5.17 -5.54 -6.00
N ARG A 105 3.98 -5.15 -6.47
CA ARG A 105 2.96 -4.49 -5.64
C ARG A 105 2.26 -5.47 -4.72
N TRP A 106 1.98 -6.68 -5.18
CA TRP A 106 1.47 -7.77 -4.35
C TRP A 106 2.45 -8.10 -3.21
N ALA A 107 3.73 -8.33 -3.55
CA ALA A 107 4.78 -8.67 -2.58
C ALA A 107 5.08 -7.52 -1.62
N SER A 108 5.14 -6.28 -2.13
CA SER A 108 5.36 -5.10 -1.28
C SER A 108 4.24 -4.90 -0.27
N ASN A 109 2.97 -5.11 -0.65
CA ASN A 109 1.86 -5.02 0.30
C ASN A 109 1.90 -6.13 1.35
N GLN A 110 2.32 -7.35 0.98
CA GLN A 110 2.55 -8.42 1.96
C GLN A 110 3.66 -8.05 2.94
N SER A 111 4.80 -7.58 2.44
CA SER A 111 5.93 -7.16 3.28
C SER A 111 5.54 -6.00 4.22
N SER A 112 4.91 -4.95 3.68
CA SER A 112 4.40 -3.82 4.47
C SER A 112 3.36 -4.26 5.51
N ARG A 113 2.52 -5.26 5.23
CA ARG A 113 1.59 -5.84 6.22
C ARG A 113 2.32 -6.52 7.37
N LEU A 114 3.37 -7.29 7.08
CA LEU A 114 4.16 -7.97 8.11
C LEU A 114 4.94 -6.96 8.97
N THR A 115 5.46 -5.89 8.38
CA THR A 115 6.05 -4.78 9.13
C THR A 115 5.02 -4.09 10.03
N ALA A 116 3.85 -3.73 9.49
CA ALA A 116 2.79 -3.11 10.28
C ALA A 116 2.30 -3.99 11.45
N LYS A 117 2.28 -5.32 11.29
CA LYS A 117 2.00 -6.25 12.41
C LYS A 117 3.05 -6.16 13.52
N ARG A 118 4.34 -6.18 13.16
CA ARG A 118 5.45 -6.03 14.10
C ARG A 118 5.43 -4.67 14.81
N ASP A 119 5.12 -3.61 14.06
CA ASP A 119 5.00 -2.26 14.63
C ASP A 119 3.81 -2.15 15.59
N LEU A 120 2.68 -2.79 15.29
CA LEU A 120 1.55 -2.87 16.22
C LEU A 120 1.92 -3.64 17.50
N GLU A 121 2.62 -4.78 17.39
CA GLU A 121 3.09 -5.53 18.56
C GLU A 121 4.04 -4.69 19.43
N LYS A 122 4.96 -3.94 18.80
CA LYS A 122 5.85 -2.99 19.49
C LYS A 122 5.09 -1.83 20.13
N LEU A 123 4.08 -1.29 19.43
CA LEU A 123 3.23 -0.23 19.94
C LEU A 123 2.55 -0.66 21.24
N GLN A 124 1.90 -1.83 21.22
CA GLN A 124 1.15 -2.36 22.36
C GLN A 124 2.04 -2.76 23.55
N SER A 125 3.24 -3.28 23.28
CA SER A 125 4.14 -3.75 24.34
C SER A 125 4.91 -2.63 25.05
N VAL A 126 5.31 -1.59 24.32
CA VAL A 126 6.25 -0.56 24.82
C VAL A 126 5.69 0.86 24.68
N GLN A 127 5.24 1.24 23.49
CA GLN A 127 5.03 2.65 23.16
C GLN A 127 3.73 3.24 23.74
N LEU A 128 2.67 2.43 23.92
CA LEU A 128 1.44 2.91 24.56
C LEU A 128 1.67 3.33 26.01
N LYS A 129 2.50 2.59 26.75
CA LYS A 129 2.87 2.92 28.14
C LYS A 129 3.67 4.24 28.18
N GLN A 130 4.67 4.36 27.32
CA GLN A 130 5.46 5.59 27.18
C GLN A 130 4.59 6.81 26.85
N LEU A 131 3.58 6.61 26.00
CA LEU A 131 2.67 7.68 25.61
C LEU A 131 1.71 8.06 26.75
N ASN A 132 1.20 7.07 27.50
CA ASN A 132 0.39 7.31 28.70
C ASN A 132 1.14 8.20 29.69
N ASP A 133 2.39 7.84 30.01
CA ASP A 133 3.23 8.59 30.94
C ASP A 133 3.53 10.03 30.45
N LYS A 134 3.72 10.22 29.14
CA LYS A 134 4.05 11.54 28.56
C LYS A 134 2.84 12.46 28.38
N GLN A 135 1.68 11.90 28.03
CA GLN A 135 0.49 12.67 27.67
C GLN A 135 -0.56 12.70 28.79
N ASP A 136 -0.26 12.10 29.95
CA ASP A 136 -1.19 11.94 31.08
C ASP A 136 -2.57 11.41 30.62
N THR A 137 -2.53 10.42 29.72
CA THR A 137 -3.71 9.93 29.00
C THR A 137 -3.85 8.42 29.20
N PRO A 138 -4.96 7.94 29.82
CA PRO A 138 -5.16 6.51 30.06
C PRO A 138 -5.08 5.67 28.77
N GLU A 139 -4.53 4.45 28.86
CA GLU A 139 -4.42 3.54 27.70
C GLU A 139 -5.75 3.29 26.98
N THR A 140 -6.88 3.33 27.70
CA THR A 140 -8.21 3.19 27.10
C THR A 140 -8.52 4.29 26.09
N GLN A 141 -7.98 5.49 26.27
CA GLN A 141 -8.13 6.62 25.35
C GLN A 141 -7.09 6.63 24.21
N LEU A 142 -6.21 5.62 24.16
CA LEU A 142 -5.20 5.43 23.11
C LEU A 142 -5.59 4.34 22.10
N GLN A 143 -6.74 3.69 22.29
CA GLN A 143 -7.24 2.62 21.43
C GLN A 143 -7.36 3.03 19.96
N PHE A 144 -7.59 4.31 19.68
CA PHE A 144 -7.65 4.85 18.31
C PHE A 144 -6.36 4.61 17.50
N ILE A 145 -5.19 4.54 18.15
CA ILE A 145 -3.91 4.25 17.50
C ILE A 145 -3.86 2.77 17.10
N VAL A 146 -4.28 1.88 18.00
CA VAL A 146 -4.38 0.44 17.74
C VAL A 146 -5.35 0.16 16.59
N ASP A 147 -6.49 0.85 16.57
CA ASP A 147 -7.50 0.71 15.53
C ASP A 147 -6.97 1.18 14.16
N ALA A 148 -6.21 2.27 14.13
CA ALA A 148 -5.52 2.73 12.91
C ALA A 148 -4.56 1.67 12.36
N TRP A 149 -3.73 1.05 13.20
CA TRP A 149 -2.81 -0.02 12.78
C TRP A 149 -3.53 -1.28 12.32
N ARG A 150 -4.60 -1.68 12.99
CA ARG A 150 -5.46 -2.79 12.55
C ARG A 150 -6.05 -2.50 11.16
N GLN A 151 -6.53 -1.28 10.95
CA GLN A 151 -7.03 -0.84 9.66
C GLN A 151 -5.94 -0.88 8.58
N ILE A 152 -4.72 -0.41 8.88
CA ILE A 152 -3.57 -0.48 7.96
C ILE A 152 -3.27 -1.93 7.57
N ILE A 153 -3.18 -2.84 8.54
CA ILE A 153 -2.89 -4.26 8.31
C ILE A 153 -3.93 -4.90 7.39
N GLU A 154 -5.21 -4.59 7.61
CA GLU A 154 -6.31 -5.10 6.79
C GLU A 154 -6.32 -4.50 5.38
N CYS A 155 -6.11 -3.18 5.27
CA CYS A 155 -5.98 -2.51 3.98
C CYS A 155 -4.81 -3.06 3.15
N ARG A 156 -3.66 -3.37 3.77
CA ARG A 156 -2.53 -4.01 3.07
C ARG A 156 -2.89 -5.42 2.58
N ARG A 157 -3.65 -6.19 3.37
CA ARG A 157 -4.16 -7.51 2.96
C ARG A 157 -5.06 -7.38 1.73
N VAL A 158 -6.01 -6.44 1.76
CA VAL A 158 -6.92 -6.19 0.62
C VAL A 158 -6.14 -5.74 -0.61
N LEU A 159 -5.26 -4.72 -0.51
CA LEU A 159 -4.48 -4.23 -1.65
C LEU A 159 -3.61 -5.30 -2.29
N LYS A 160 -2.98 -6.16 -1.48
CA LYS A 160 -2.23 -7.30 -2.00
C LYS A 160 -3.09 -8.08 -3.00
N TRP A 161 -4.31 -8.43 -2.61
CA TRP A 161 -5.21 -9.22 -3.44
C TRP A 161 -5.84 -8.45 -4.60
N THR A 162 -6.00 -7.12 -4.48
CA THR A 162 -6.45 -6.32 -5.64
C THR A 162 -5.43 -6.29 -6.78
N PHE A 163 -4.13 -6.46 -6.51
CA PHE A 163 -3.14 -6.62 -7.60
C PHE A 163 -3.26 -7.97 -8.31
N ALA A 164 -3.62 -9.05 -7.62
CA ALA A 164 -3.95 -10.32 -8.29
C ALA A 164 -5.22 -10.16 -9.16
N TYR A 165 -6.26 -9.51 -8.62
CA TYR A 165 -7.47 -9.17 -9.38
C TYR A 165 -7.14 -8.37 -10.66
N GLY A 166 -6.41 -7.26 -10.52
CA GLY A 166 -6.05 -6.39 -11.64
C GLY A 166 -5.18 -7.09 -12.69
N TYR A 167 -4.36 -8.06 -12.30
CA TYR A 167 -3.60 -8.87 -13.25
C TYR A 167 -4.52 -9.73 -14.12
N TYR A 168 -5.56 -10.35 -13.56
CA TYR A 168 -6.48 -11.21 -14.31
C TYR A 168 -7.68 -10.47 -14.92
N LEU A 169 -7.87 -9.18 -14.62
CA LEU A 169 -8.90 -8.36 -15.25
C LEU A 169 -8.69 -8.32 -16.78
N PRO A 170 -9.72 -8.64 -17.60
CA PRO A 170 -9.57 -8.68 -19.04
C PRO A 170 -9.21 -7.32 -19.65
N GLN A 171 -8.17 -7.29 -20.51
CA GLN A 171 -7.64 -6.02 -21.05
C GLN A 171 -8.62 -5.28 -21.97
N HIS A 172 -9.54 -6.01 -22.61
CA HIS A 172 -10.54 -5.43 -23.50
C HIS A 172 -11.68 -4.73 -22.75
N GLU A 173 -11.86 -4.99 -21.44
CA GLU A 173 -12.85 -4.33 -20.60
C GLU A 173 -12.35 -2.96 -20.10
N HIS A 174 -12.04 -2.05 -21.03
CA HIS A 174 -11.34 -0.80 -20.74
C HIS A 174 -12.00 0.05 -19.64
N ALA A 175 -13.33 0.15 -19.62
CA ALA A 175 -14.03 0.97 -18.64
C ALA A 175 -14.00 0.35 -17.23
N LYS A 176 -14.13 -0.98 -17.11
CA LYS A 176 -13.94 -1.69 -15.84
C LYS A 176 -12.50 -1.53 -15.35
N LYS A 177 -11.51 -1.64 -16.23
CA LYS A 177 -10.11 -1.40 -15.89
C LYS A 177 -9.87 0.02 -15.37
N GLN A 178 -10.40 1.04 -16.05
CA GLN A 178 -10.27 2.43 -15.61
C GLN A 178 -10.94 2.68 -14.25
N PHE A 179 -12.14 2.12 -14.04
CA PHE A 179 -12.85 2.25 -12.78
C PHE A 179 -12.14 1.53 -11.63
N PHE A 180 -11.68 0.30 -11.86
CA PHE A 180 -10.83 -0.45 -10.94
C PHE A 180 -9.58 0.33 -10.54
N GLU A 181 -8.83 0.84 -11.52
CA GLU A 181 -7.59 1.58 -11.29
C GLU A 181 -7.84 2.89 -10.52
N TYR A 182 -8.99 3.53 -10.73
CA TYR A 182 -9.41 4.71 -9.98
C TYR A 182 -9.68 4.36 -8.51
N LEU A 183 -10.55 3.38 -8.24
CA LEU A 183 -10.87 2.95 -6.87
C LEU A 183 -9.63 2.46 -6.12
N GLN A 184 -8.79 1.65 -6.78
CA GLN A 184 -7.55 1.15 -6.18
C GLN A 184 -6.57 2.30 -5.88
N GLY A 185 -6.50 3.31 -6.75
CA GLY A 185 -5.68 4.50 -6.56
C GLY A 185 -6.11 5.30 -5.33
N GLU A 186 -7.40 5.59 -5.20
CA GLU A 186 -7.97 6.32 -4.05
C GLU A 186 -7.70 5.57 -2.73
N ALA A 187 -7.96 4.27 -2.70
CA ALA A 187 -7.69 3.42 -1.54
C ALA A 187 -6.20 3.40 -1.18
N GLN A 188 -5.30 3.32 -2.17
CA GLN A 188 -3.86 3.34 -1.93
C GLN A 188 -3.39 4.68 -1.37
N VAL A 189 -3.86 5.81 -1.92
CA VAL A 189 -3.51 7.15 -1.41
C VAL A 189 -4.01 7.33 0.03
N GLY A 190 -5.25 6.93 0.32
CA GLY A 190 -5.80 6.93 1.68
C GLY A 190 -4.95 6.12 2.64
N LEU A 191 -4.58 4.89 2.25
CA LEU A 191 -3.75 4.00 3.08
C LEU A 191 -2.37 4.59 3.36
N GLU A 192 -1.67 5.12 2.36
CA GLU A 192 -0.33 5.67 2.58
C GLU A 192 -0.37 6.90 3.49
N ARG A 193 -1.41 7.75 3.39
CA ARG A 193 -1.61 8.88 4.32
C ARG A 193 -1.85 8.42 5.75
N LEU A 194 -2.72 7.40 5.93
CA LEU A 194 -2.97 6.81 7.24
C LEU A 194 -1.70 6.18 7.82
N HIS A 195 -0.98 5.39 7.01
CA HIS A 195 0.24 4.71 7.44
C HIS A 195 1.34 5.71 7.81
N TYR A 196 1.53 6.76 7.02
CA TYR A 196 2.46 7.84 7.34
C TYR A 196 2.14 8.53 8.67
N CYS A 197 0.87 8.83 8.91
CA CYS A 197 0.44 9.43 10.19
C CYS A 197 0.73 8.49 11.38
N ALA A 198 0.38 7.21 11.24
CA ALA A 198 0.57 6.20 12.29
C ALA A 198 2.04 5.84 12.54
N GLU A 199 2.90 5.86 11.52
CA GLU A 199 4.29 5.42 11.60
C GLU A 199 5.28 6.57 11.83
N VAL A 200 5.10 7.70 11.13
CA VAL A 200 6.06 8.80 11.11
C VAL A 200 5.62 9.93 12.04
N GLU A 201 4.41 10.47 11.86
CA GLU A 201 3.93 11.58 12.69
C GLU A 201 3.77 11.15 14.14
N PHE A 202 3.36 9.91 14.40
CA PHE A 202 3.30 9.34 15.74
C PHE A 202 4.63 9.44 16.51
N ARG A 203 5.79 9.34 15.83
CA ARG A 203 7.10 9.32 16.48
C ARG A 203 7.36 10.55 17.33
N GLN A 204 6.82 11.71 16.94
CA GLN A 204 7.01 12.96 17.67
C GLN A 204 6.45 12.93 19.09
N PHE A 205 5.50 12.04 19.39
CA PHE A 205 4.88 11.92 20.71
C PHE A 205 5.54 10.87 21.61
N VAL A 206 6.34 9.98 21.03
CA VAL A 206 7.06 8.92 21.77
C VAL A 206 8.56 9.20 21.88
N SER A 207 9.17 9.92 20.93
CA SER A 207 10.60 10.27 21.00
C SER A 207 10.89 11.31 22.09
N GLU A 208 12.12 11.31 22.61
CA GLU A 208 12.58 12.30 23.60
C GLU A 208 12.75 13.69 22.97
N THR A 209 13.01 13.75 21.67
CA THR A 209 13.18 14.99 20.89
C THR A 209 11.89 15.44 20.21
N GLY A 210 10.73 15.14 20.80
CA GLY A 210 9.43 15.54 20.27
C GLY A 210 9.31 17.06 20.15
N ASP A 211 8.62 17.54 19.12
CA ASP A 211 8.33 18.96 18.95
C ASP A 211 7.22 19.38 19.94
N PRO A 212 7.49 20.21 20.95
CA PRO A 212 6.51 20.60 21.97
C PRO A 212 5.34 21.41 21.40
N SER A 213 5.46 21.94 20.16
CA SER A 213 4.40 22.70 19.51
C SER A 213 3.30 21.83 18.91
N LYS A 214 3.50 20.50 18.84
CA LYS A 214 2.55 19.56 18.24
C LYS A 214 1.50 19.14 19.26
N ASP A 215 0.24 19.45 18.97
CA ASP A 215 -0.90 19.05 19.81
C ASP A 215 -1.25 17.56 19.58
N PHE A 216 -1.29 16.80 20.67
CA PHE A 216 -1.67 15.39 20.65
C PHE A 216 -3.15 15.18 20.28
N ASN A 217 -4.04 16.11 20.64
CA ASN A 217 -5.45 16.06 20.24
C ASN A 217 -5.63 16.29 18.74
N ASP A 218 -4.83 17.17 18.13
CA ASP A 218 -4.82 17.33 16.66
C ASP A 218 -4.40 16.04 15.97
N PHE A 219 -3.35 15.39 16.49
CA PHE A 219 -2.95 14.07 16.00
C PHE A 219 -4.05 13.04 16.16
N ARG A 220 -4.71 12.97 17.33
CA ARG A 220 -5.84 12.07 17.59
C ARG A 220 -6.97 12.29 16.58
N MET A 221 -7.39 13.53 16.36
CA MET A 221 -8.45 13.86 15.40
C MET A 221 -8.05 13.46 13.98
N LYS A 222 -6.82 13.78 13.57
CA LYS A 222 -6.28 13.45 12.25
C LYS A 222 -6.22 11.93 12.03
N LEU A 223 -5.63 11.18 12.96
CA LEU A 223 -5.48 9.73 12.83
C LEU A 223 -6.84 9.02 12.79
N THR A 224 -7.78 9.43 13.65
CA THR A 224 -9.14 8.89 13.67
C THR A 224 -9.87 9.19 12.36
N GLY A 225 -9.76 10.42 11.85
CA GLY A 225 -10.35 10.83 10.58
C GLY A 225 -9.80 10.04 9.40
N LEU A 226 -8.46 9.91 9.30
CA LEU A 226 -7.79 9.12 8.27
C LEU A 226 -8.18 7.64 8.35
N THR A 227 -8.31 7.08 9.55
CA THR A 227 -8.72 5.68 9.75
C THR A 227 -10.11 5.45 9.16
N ARG A 228 -11.07 6.30 9.49
CA ARG A 228 -12.45 6.22 8.98
C ARG A 228 -12.51 6.37 7.46
N VAL A 229 -11.88 7.41 6.92
CA VAL A 229 -11.90 7.68 5.47
C VAL A 229 -11.23 6.55 4.69
N THR A 230 -10.10 6.04 5.18
CA THR A 230 -9.41 4.90 4.55
C THR A 230 -10.30 3.67 4.56
N LYS A 231 -10.97 3.37 5.68
CA LYS A 231 -11.92 2.26 5.75
C LYS A 231 -12.99 2.37 4.66
N THR A 232 -13.61 3.54 4.47
CA THR A 232 -14.62 3.77 3.44
C THR A 232 -14.08 3.54 2.02
N TYR A 233 -12.87 4.03 1.69
CA TYR A 233 -12.27 3.76 0.38
C TYR A 233 -12.10 2.26 0.11
N PHE A 234 -11.73 1.48 1.14
CA PHE A 234 -11.56 0.04 1.02
C PHE A 234 -12.87 -0.72 0.96
N GLU A 235 -13.90 -0.30 1.69
CA GLU A 235 -15.24 -0.87 1.61
C GLU A 235 -15.79 -0.71 0.19
N ASN A 236 -15.74 0.51 -0.36
CA ASN A 236 -16.17 0.80 -1.73
C ASN A 236 -15.38 -0.02 -2.77
N LEU A 237 -14.06 -0.12 -2.59
CA LEU A 237 -13.22 -0.93 -3.48
C LEU A 237 -13.64 -2.40 -3.41
N VAL A 238 -13.73 -2.98 -2.23
CA VAL A 238 -14.08 -4.39 -2.06
C VAL A 238 -15.45 -4.70 -2.64
N GLU A 239 -16.46 -3.87 -2.36
CA GLU A 239 -17.82 -4.03 -2.89
C GLU A 239 -17.84 -4.00 -4.42
N ALA A 240 -17.16 -3.02 -5.04
CA ALA A 240 -17.08 -2.91 -6.48
C ALA A 240 -16.39 -4.13 -7.13
N LEU A 241 -15.37 -4.70 -6.48
CA LEU A 241 -14.66 -5.88 -6.99
C LEU A 241 -15.50 -7.16 -6.86
N GLU A 242 -16.21 -7.33 -5.75
CA GLU A 242 -17.12 -8.47 -5.52
C GLU A 242 -18.32 -8.45 -6.48
N ASN A 243 -18.76 -7.26 -6.88
CA ASN A 243 -19.75 -7.01 -7.93
C ASN A 243 -19.19 -7.22 -9.36
N GLY A 244 -17.89 -7.51 -9.53
CA GLY A 244 -17.29 -7.62 -10.87
C GLY A 244 -17.32 -6.30 -11.65
N LEU A 245 -17.33 -5.16 -10.93
CA LEU A 245 -17.31 -3.80 -11.46
C LEU A 245 -18.54 -3.44 -12.32
N ALA A 246 -19.71 -3.99 -12.01
CA ALA A 246 -20.94 -3.72 -12.76
C ALA A 246 -21.41 -2.25 -12.68
N ASP A 247 -20.92 -1.48 -11.71
CA ASP A 247 -21.26 -0.04 -11.56
C ASP A 247 -20.88 0.79 -12.79
N VAL A 248 -19.90 0.33 -13.57
CA VAL A 248 -19.52 0.96 -14.85
C VAL A 248 -20.67 0.98 -15.85
N GLU A 249 -21.54 -0.04 -15.83
CA GLU A 249 -22.70 -0.13 -16.73
C GLU A 249 -23.78 0.85 -16.32
N GLN A 250 -23.97 1.07 -15.01
CA GLN A 250 -24.93 2.04 -14.47
C GLN A 250 -24.52 3.50 -14.77
N MET A 251 -23.21 3.78 -14.86
CA MET A 251 -22.69 5.10 -15.24
C MET A 251 -22.83 5.39 -16.74
N ARG A 252 -22.99 4.36 -17.59
CA ARG A 252 -23.21 4.52 -19.04
C ARG A 252 -24.69 4.67 -19.42
N ALA A 253 -25.60 4.28 -18.52
CA ALA A 253 -27.04 4.33 -18.72
C ALA A 253 -27.67 5.67 -18.28
N LYS A 254 -26.87 6.60 -17.74
CA LYS A 254 -27.25 7.98 -17.39
C LYS A 254 -26.57 8.95 -18.35
#